data_AF-A0A0Q5ZGY8-F1
#
_entry.id   AF-A0A0Q5ZGY8-F1
#
_cell.length_a   1.000
_cell.length_b   1.000
_cell.length_c   1.000
_cell.angle_alpha   90.00
_cell.angle_beta   90.00
_cell.angle_gamma   90.00
#
_symmetry.space_group_name_H-M   'P 1'
#
loop_
_entity.id
_entity.type
_entity.pdbx_description
1 polymer ?
#
loop_
_entity_poly.entity_id
_entity_poly.type
_entity_poly.pdbx_seq_one_letter_code
_entity_poly.pdbx_strand_id
1 'polypeptide(L)'
;MESVGQVREMLAPDRAGIALRIEATGATAEAASRSLAAKVNRVLGVVTAAGIAEADTESDGPTVQELYETVRDERGREQIEKRRRTGYSAAYGLTLTTSNLAGLPELLPRLSEAEGLVSGVEFSLSDARSRLLALEERAVKDALERAGRLIAASGARPGRILAIAIPGDEGMDMRRAGRPMKAAAPAADREIRLPIRPGRITIEARVSVTVEIVAP
;
A
#
# COMPACT_ATOMS: atom_id res chain seq x y z
N MET A 1 -21.28 -32.82 7.82
CA MET A 1 -21.80 -31.54 7.30
C MET A 1 -20.65 -30.57 7.17
N GLU A 2 -20.57 -29.87 6.05
CA GLU A 2 -19.67 -28.71 5.90
C GLU A 2 -20.46 -27.42 6.15
N SER A 3 -19.85 -26.48 6.85
CA SER A 3 -20.39 -25.15 7.12
C SER A 3 -19.29 -24.11 6.96
N VAL A 4 -19.63 -22.95 6.40
CA VAL A 4 -18.72 -21.83 6.26
C VAL A 4 -19.18 -20.69 7.15
N GLY A 5 -18.26 -20.19 7.96
CA GLY A 5 -18.42 -18.98 8.75
C GLY A 5 -17.68 -17.80 8.12
N GLN A 6 -18.28 -16.62 8.20
CA GLN A 6 -17.75 -15.40 7.60
C GLN A 6 -17.96 -14.22 8.54
N VAL A 7 -16.89 -13.50 8.86
CA VAL A 7 -16.96 -12.31 9.69
C VAL A 7 -16.17 -11.20 9.02
N ARG A 8 -16.77 -10.01 8.96
CA ARG A 8 -16.13 -8.80 8.42
C ARG A 8 -16.22 -7.66 9.39
N GLU A 9 -15.22 -6.79 9.34
CA GLU A 9 -15.13 -5.57 10.14
C GLU A 9 -14.71 -4.41 9.24
N MET A 10 -15.28 -3.23 9.46
CA MET A 10 -14.94 -2.02 8.72
C MET A 10 -14.36 -0.99 9.69
N LEU A 11 -13.12 -0.59 9.45
CA LEU A 11 -12.35 0.26 10.35
C LEU A 11 -11.86 1.51 9.64
N ALA A 12 -11.71 2.60 10.40
CA ALA A 12 -10.92 3.73 9.92
C ALA A 12 -9.43 3.35 10.00
N PRO A 13 -8.60 3.73 9.02
CA PRO A 13 -7.16 3.53 9.12
C PRO A 13 -6.55 4.37 10.24
N ASP A 14 -5.42 3.88 10.76
CA ASP A 14 -4.61 4.54 11.78
C ASP A 14 -3.17 4.83 11.29
N ARG A 15 -2.82 4.36 10.09
CA ARG A 15 -1.52 4.54 9.46
C ARG A 15 -1.66 4.95 7.99
N ALA A 16 -0.68 5.70 7.51
CA ALA A 16 -0.50 6.02 6.10
C ALA A 16 0.94 5.74 5.67
N GLY A 17 1.07 5.05 4.53
CA GLY A 17 2.28 4.91 3.75
C GLY A 17 2.30 5.95 2.63
N ILE A 18 3.38 6.70 2.50
CA ILE A 18 3.58 7.71 1.45
C ILE A 18 4.74 7.24 0.59
N ALA A 19 4.46 6.95 -0.68
CA ALA A 19 5.48 6.59 -1.65
C ALA A 19 6.00 7.85 -2.35
N LEU A 20 7.30 8.09 -2.24
CA LEU A 20 8.01 9.23 -2.81
C LEU A 20 9.05 8.76 -3.80
N ARG A 21 9.25 9.56 -4.84
CA ARG A 21 10.33 9.40 -5.79
C ARG A 21 11.06 10.72 -5.94
N ILE A 22 12.37 10.70 -5.81
CA ILE A 22 13.21 11.89 -5.92
C ILE A 22 14.10 11.68 -7.12
N GLU A 23 14.12 12.64 -8.04
CA GLU A 23 14.87 12.53 -9.28
C GLU A 23 15.71 13.78 -9.55
N ALA A 24 16.87 13.54 -10.16
CA ALA A 24 17.74 14.59 -10.65
C ALA A 24 18.40 14.17 -11.96
N THR A 25 18.68 15.14 -12.82
CA THR A 25 19.43 14.93 -14.05
C THR A 25 20.75 15.68 -14.02
N GLY A 26 21.69 15.24 -14.84
CA GLY A 26 22.99 15.89 -14.95
C GLY A 26 23.72 15.49 -16.24
N ALA A 27 24.69 16.30 -16.65
CA ALA A 27 25.52 16.01 -17.83
C ALA A 27 26.42 14.78 -17.62
N THR A 28 26.78 14.48 -16.36
CA THR A 28 27.53 13.29 -15.95
C THR A 28 26.77 12.52 -14.87
N ALA A 29 27.07 11.23 -14.70
CA ALA A 29 26.50 10.40 -13.63
C ALA A 29 26.78 11.00 -12.25
N GLU A 30 27.99 11.54 -12.05
CA GLU A 30 28.39 12.20 -10.81
C GLU A 30 27.59 13.48 -10.56
N ALA A 31 27.39 14.32 -11.58
CA ALA A 31 26.59 15.53 -11.45
C ALA A 31 25.12 15.19 -11.10
N ALA A 32 24.54 14.18 -11.76
CA ALA A 32 23.20 13.70 -11.45
C ALA A 32 23.11 13.16 -10.01
N SER A 33 24.11 12.39 -9.57
CA SER A 33 24.15 11.82 -8.21
C SER A 33 24.32 12.87 -7.11
N ARG A 34 25.20 13.87 -7.31
CA ARG A 34 25.36 14.98 -6.36
C ARG A 34 24.10 15.82 -6.24
N SER A 35 23.46 16.10 -7.38
CA SER A 35 22.17 16.81 -7.42
C SER A 35 21.08 16.02 -6.69
N LEU A 36 20.99 14.71 -6.94
CA LEU A 36 20.07 13.81 -6.25
C LEU A 36 20.30 13.82 -4.74
N ALA A 37 21.54 13.66 -4.29
CA ALA A 37 21.87 13.65 -2.86
C ALA A 37 21.43 14.95 -2.15
N ALA A 38 21.63 16.11 -2.80
CA ALA A 38 21.17 17.38 -2.25
C ALA A 38 19.64 17.46 -2.15
N LYS A 39 18.90 16.92 -3.13
CA LYS A 39 17.42 16.83 -3.08
C LYS A 39 16.95 15.88 -1.99
N VAL A 40 17.56 14.70 -1.89
CA VAL A 40 17.26 13.70 -0.86
C VAL A 40 17.42 14.30 0.53
N ASN A 41 18.51 15.01 0.79
CA ASN A 41 18.73 15.67 2.08
C ASN A 41 17.68 16.74 2.40
N ARG A 42 17.19 17.50 1.40
CA ARG A 42 16.08 18.44 1.59
C ARG A 42 14.80 17.73 1.97
N VAL A 43 14.44 16.66 1.25
CA VAL A 43 13.24 15.87 1.53
C VAL A 43 13.33 15.25 2.92
N LEU A 44 14.45 14.61 3.28
CA LEU A 44 14.65 14.04 4.61
C LEU A 44 14.55 15.10 5.71
N GLY A 45 15.03 16.32 5.48
CA GLY A 45 14.83 17.44 6.41
C GLY A 45 13.35 17.75 6.68
N VAL A 46 12.51 17.73 5.64
CA VAL A 46 11.06 17.89 5.78
C VAL A 46 10.44 16.71 6.54
N VAL A 47 10.87 15.49 6.25
CA VAL A 47 10.39 14.26 6.92
C VAL A 47 10.70 14.30 8.42
N THR A 48 11.93 14.64 8.79
CA THR A 48 12.33 14.77 10.20
C THR A 48 11.58 15.92 10.89
N ALA A 49 11.41 17.07 10.23
CA ALA A 49 10.66 18.19 10.78
C ALA A 49 9.16 17.87 10.99
N ALA A 50 8.61 16.94 10.21
CA ALA A 50 7.26 16.42 10.36
C ALA A 50 7.13 15.36 11.48
N GLY A 51 8.24 15.01 12.15
CA GLY A 51 8.27 14.07 13.26
C GLY A 51 8.22 12.60 12.84
N ILE A 52 8.52 12.28 11.57
CA ILE A 52 8.62 10.90 11.11
C ILE A 52 10.00 10.37 11.48
N ALA A 53 10.04 9.25 12.20
CA ALA A 53 11.29 8.63 12.64
C ALA A 53 12.01 7.94 11.48
N GLU A 54 13.32 7.78 11.61
CA GLU A 54 14.13 7.02 10.64
C GLU A 54 13.65 5.56 10.53
N ALA A 55 13.20 4.97 11.64
CA ALA A 55 12.61 3.63 11.66
C ALA A 55 11.28 3.51 10.90
N ASP A 56 10.60 4.63 10.64
CA ASP A 56 9.38 4.69 9.84
C ASP A 56 9.68 5.12 8.38
N THR A 57 10.96 5.11 7.98
CA THR A 57 11.45 5.53 6.67
C THR A 57 12.20 4.39 5.99
N GLU A 58 11.73 3.94 4.84
CA GLU A 58 12.34 2.88 4.05
C GLU A 58 12.81 3.42 2.70
N SER A 59 13.98 2.99 2.23
CA SER A 59 14.52 3.43 0.94
C SER A 59 14.97 2.28 0.06
N ASP A 60 14.72 2.39 -1.24
CA ASP A 60 15.04 1.35 -2.23
C ASP A 60 16.48 1.46 -2.80
N GLY A 61 17.28 2.41 -2.31
CA GLY A 61 18.60 2.73 -2.81
C GLY A 61 18.60 3.60 -4.09
N PRO A 62 19.72 4.27 -4.40
CA PRO A 62 19.82 5.14 -5.58
C PRO A 62 20.01 4.33 -6.86
N THR A 63 19.36 4.76 -7.93
CA THR A 63 19.54 4.24 -9.30
C THR A 63 20.05 5.35 -10.21
N VAL A 64 20.95 5.03 -11.14
CA VAL A 64 21.46 5.98 -12.14
C VAL A 64 21.38 5.34 -13.52
N GLN A 65 20.81 6.07 -14.46
CA GLN A 65 20.60 5.61 -15.84
C GLN A 65 20.98 6.70 -16.84
N GLU A 66 21.40 6.27 -18.02
CA GLU A 66 21.78 7.16 -19.11
C GLU A 66 20.55 7.63 -19.88
N LEU A 67 20.52 8.91 -20.22
CA LEU A 67 19.47 9.52 -21.02
C LEU A 67 19.92 9.54 -22.48
N TYR A 68 19.02 9.14 -23.37
CA TYR A 68 19.24 9.09 -24.81
C TYR A 68 18.10 9.81 -25.53
N GLU A 69 18.43 10.62 -26.53
CA GLU A 69 17.45 11.22 -27.42
C GLU A 69 17.37 10.46 -28.75
N THR A 70 16.14 10.29 -29.24
CA THR A 70 15.87 9.74 -30.58
C THR A 70 15.78 10.91 -31.56
N VAL A 71 16.75 11.00 -32.46
CA VAL A 71 16.77 12.03 -33.52
C VAL A 71 15.99 11.51 -34.74
N ARG A 72 15.06 12.30 -35.29
CA ARG A 72 14.36 12.01 -36.55
C ARG A 72 15.04 12.74 -37.72
N ASP A 73 15.15 12.08 -38.88
CA ASP A 73 15.65 12.67 -40.13
C ASP A 73 14.62 13.64 -40.76
N GLU A 74 15.08 14.56 -41.61
CA GLU A 74 14.30 15.57 -42.35
C GLU A 74 13.15 14.98 -43.18
N ARG A 75 13.19 13.67 -43.47
CA ARG A 75 12.15 12.93 -44.21
C ARG A 75 11.06 12.31 -43.31
N GLY A 76 11.05 12.62 -42.01
CA GLY A 76 10.00 12.18 -41.08
C GLY A 76 9.98 10.67 -40.80
N ARG A 77 11.00 9.92 -41.25
CA ARG A 77 11.14 8.48 -40.95
C ARG A 77 11.93 8.33 -39.65
N GLU A 78 11.42 7.52 -38.73
CA GLU A 78 12.16 7.14 -37.52
C GLU A 78 13.33 6.24 -37.91
N GLN A 79 14.49 6.85 -38.18
CA GLN A 79 15.73 6.12 -38.39
C GLN A 79 16.47 6.05 -37.05
N ILE A 80 16.45 4.86 -36.45
CA ILE A 80 17.12 4.52 -35.19
C ILE A 80 18.64 4.47 -35.43
N GLU A 81 19.29 5.56 -35.87
CA GLU A 81 20.70 5.47 -36.27
C GLU A 81 21.71 6.15 -35.34
N LYS A 82 21.33 7.08 -34.46
CA LYS A 82 22.22 7.53 -33.37
C LYS A 82 21.43 7.94 -32.13
N ARG A 83 21.33 7.05 -31.14
CA ARG A 83 20.93 7.41 -29.77
C ARG A 83 22.01 8.34 -29.21
N ARG A 84 21.85 9.66 -29.33
CA ARG A 84 22.78 10.61 -28.73
C ARG A 84 22.53 10.60 -27.22
N ARG A 85 23.54 10.26 -26.42
CA ARG A 85 23.45 10.38 -24.97
C ARG A 85 23.30 11.87 -24.63
N THR A 86 22.20 12.24 -23.99
CA THR A 86 21.87 13.61 -23.60
C THR A 86 22.23 13.92 -22.15
N GLY A 87 22.45 12.89 -21.33
CA GLY A 87 22.91 13.05 -19.96
C GLY A 87 22.66 11.79 -19.13
N TYR A 88 22.45 12.01 -17.84
CA TYR A 88 22.16 10.98 -16.84
C TYR A 88 20.95 11.41 -16.01
N SER A 89 20.16 10.44 -15.59
CA SER A 89 19.10 10.59 -14.61
C SER A 89 19.43 9.70 -13.41
N ALA A 90 19.31 10.26 -12.22
CA ALA A 90 19.44 9.55 -10.97
C ALA A 90 18.12 9.62 -10.22
N ALA A 91 17.68 8.51 -9.64
CA ALA A 91 16.43 8.42 -8.89
C ALA A 91 16.63 7.70 -7.56
N TYR A 92 15.83 8.09 -6.57
CA TYR A 92 15.81 7.51 -5.24
C TYR A 92 14.36 7.30 -4.79
N GLY A 93 14.02 6.06 -4.42
CA GLY A 93 12.71 5.70 -3.86
C GLY A 93 12.72 5.81 -2.34
N LEU A 94 11.66 6.41 -1.78
CA LEU A 94 11.48 6.56 -0.35
C LEU A 94 10.03 6.26 0.03
N THR A 95 9.83 5.37 0.99
CA THR A 95 8.53 5.06 1.57
C THR A 95 8.50 5.54 3.01
N LEU A 96 7.52 6.38 3.33
CA LEU A 96 7.34 6.93 4.68
C LEU A 96 6.10 6.33 5.31
N THR A 97 6.19 5.92 6.58
CA THR A 97 5.04 5.48 7.36
C THR A 97 4.74 6.52 8.45
N THR A 98 3.47 6.88 8.64
CA THR A 98 3.07 7.79 9.72
C THR A 98 1.72 7.41 10.32
N SER A 99 1.56 7.66 11.62
CA SER A 99 0.27 7.62 12.32
C SER A 99 -0.44 8.97 12.33
N ASN A 100 0.25 10.06 11.93
CA ASN A 100 -0.32 11.40 11.89
C ASN A 100 -1.09 11.65 10.59
N LEU A 101 -2.27 11.03 10.46
CA LEU A 101 -3.12 11.18 9.27
C LEU A 101 -3.62 12.62 9.08
N ALA A 102 -3.85 13.34 10.18
CA ALA A 102 -4.32 14.72 10.15
C ALA A 102 -3.26 15.70 9.61
N GLY A 103 -1.98 15.36 9.74
CA GLY A 103 -0.86 16.17 9.22
C GLY A 103 -0.59 16.01 7.73
N LEU A 104 -1.17 14.98 7.07
CA LEU A 104 -0.92 14.71 5.65
C LEU A 104 -1.21 15.90 4.71
N PRO A 105 -2.32 16.67 4.86
CA PRO A 105 -2.58 17.82 3.99
C PRO A 105 -1.53 18.93 4.08
N GLU A 106 -0.76 19.01 5.16
CA GLU A 106 0.34 19.96 5.33
C GLU A 106 1.70 19.35 4.91
N LEU A 107 1.89 18.05 5.16
CA LEU A 107 3.13 17.35 4.82
C LEU A 107 3.32 17.17 3.30
N LEU A 108 2.28 16.74 2.57
CA LEU A 108 2.41 16.39 1.16
C LEU A 108 2.88 17.58 0.29
N PRO A 109 2.34 18.82 0.44
CA PRO A 109 2.85 19.97 -0.30
C PRO A 109 4.32 20.28 0.01
N ARG A 110 4.73 20.21 1.29
CA ARG A 110 6.11 20.46 1.70
C ARG A 110 7.10 19.46 1.11
N LEU A 111 6.68 18.20 0.98
CA LEU A 111 7.48 17.16 0.31
C LEU A 111 7.65 17.49 -1.19
N SER A 112 6.60 17.98 -1.85
CA SER A 112 6.67 18.43 -3.24
C SER A 112 7.53 19.69 -3.42
N GLU A 113 7.43 20.66 -2.51
CA GLU A 113 8.29 21.86 -2.48
C GLU A 113 9.77 21.51 -2.29
N ALA A 114 10.06 20.44 -1.55
CA ALA A 114 11.41 19.87 -1.39
C ALA A 114 11.87 19.02 -2.59
N GLU A 115 11.13 19.05 -3.71
CA GLU A 115 11.39 18.28 -4.94
C GLU A 115 11.19 16.76 -4.81
N GLY A 116 10.38 16.32 -3.85
CA GLY A 116 9.90 14.93 -3.75
C GLY A 116 8.61 14.70 -4.53
N LEU A 117 8.62 13.77 -5.47
CA LEU A 117 7.45 13.40 -6.26
C LEU A 117 6.61 12.37 -5.49
N VAL A 118 5.46 12.80 -4.97
CA VAL A 118 4.50 11.90 -4.30
C VAL A 118 3.85 11.01 -5.35
N SER A 119 4.14 9.72 -5.30
CA SER A 119 3.61 8.71 -6.22
C SER A 119 2.25 8.18 -5.76
N GLY A 120 1.99 8.18 -4.46
CA GLY A 120 0.70 7.81 -3.88
C GLY A 120 0.71 7.82 -2.35
N VAL A 121 -0.48 7.78 -1.79
CA VAL A 121 -0.70 7.56 -0.35
C VAL A 121 -1.58 6.34 -0.18
N GLU A 122 -1.13 5.40 0.64
CA GLU A 122 -1.85 4.19 1.00
C GLU A 122 -2.20 4.23 2.49
N PHE A 123 -3.42 3.85 2.85
CA PHE A 123 -3.85 3.79 4.23
C PHE A 123 -3.88 2.34 4.72
N SER A 124 -3.46 2.13 5.95
CA SER A 124 -3.36 0.80 6.55
C SER A 124 -3.80 0.80 8.02
N LEU A 125 -3.86 -0.40 8.59
CA LEU A 125 -4.10 -0.66 10.01
C LEU A 125 -2.83 -1.20 10.64
N SER A 126 -2.37 -0.58 11.72
CA SER A 126 -1.18 -1.01 12.45
C SER A 126 -1.32 -2.42 13.06
N ASP A 127 -2.55 -2.80 13.41
CA ASP A 127 -2.91 -4.07 14.05
C ASP A 127 -3.65 -5.05 13.12
N ALA A 128 -3.56 -4.86 11.79
CA ALA A 128 -4.31 -5.63 10.80
C ALA A 128 -4.21 -7.15 11.01
N ARG A 129 -3.01 -7.66 11.30
CA ARG A 129 -2.77 -9.09 11.54
C ARG A 129 -3.49 -9.59 12.78
N SER A 130 -3.37 -8.88 13.90
CA SER A 130 -4.04 -9.27 15.15
C SER A 130 -5.57 -9.21 15.01
N ARG A 131 -6.09 -8.24 14.25
CA ARG A 131 -7.52 -8.18 13.93
C ARG A 131 -7.97 -9.35 13.07
N LEU A 132 -7.19 -9.73 12.06
CA LEU A 132 -7.53 -10.88 11.22
C LEU A 132 -7.62 -12.17 12.05
N LEU A 133 -6.64 -12.44 12.91
CA LEU A 133 -6.66 -13.60 13.81
C LEU A 133 -7.92 -13.61 14.71
N ALA A 134 -8.29 -12.45 15.26
CA ALA A 134 -9.51 -12.32 16.04
C ALA A 134 -10.79 -12.55 15.21
N LEU A 135 -10.79 -12.16 13.93
CA LEU A 135 -11.91 -12.45 13.02
C LEU A 135 -11.97 -13.92 12.64
N GLU A 136 -10.84 -14.61 12.49
CA GLU A 136 -10.79 -16.05 12.23
C GLU A 136 -11.39 -16.86 13.37
N GLU A 137 -11.06 -16.53 14.63
CA GLU A 137 -11.68 -17.15 15.80
C GLU A 137 -13.21 -16.94 15.84
N ARG A 138 -13.66 -15.75 15.43
CA ARG A 138 -15.09 -15.44 15.33
C ARG A 138 -15.74 -16.18 14.17
N ALA A 139 -15.05 -16.36 13.05
CA ALA A 139 -15.54 -17.10 11.89
C ALA A 139 -15.68 -18.59 12.17
N VAL A 140 -14.79 -19.19 12.98
CA VAL A 140 -14.97 -20.56 13.50
C VAL A 140 -16.27 -20.67 14.30
N LYS A 141 -16.51 -19.74 15.23
CA LYS A 141 -17.73 -19.72 16.06
C LYS A 141 -18.98 -19.57 15.18
N ASP A 142 -18.98 -18.65 14.23
CA ASP A 142 -20.07 -18.46 13.26
C ASP A 142 -20.35 -19.73 12.43
N ALA A 143 -19.30 -20.40 11.95
CA ALA A 143 -19.43 -21.65 11.20
C ALA A 143 -20.09 -22.76 12.02
N LEU A 144 -19.67 -22.92 13.28
CA LEU A 144 -20.20 -23.90 14.23
C LEU A 144 -21.65 -23.60 14.63
N GLU A 145 -21.98 -22.34 14.92
CA GLU A 145 -23.35 -21.93 15.24
C GLU A 145 -24.29 -22.15 14.04
N ARG A 146 -23.84 -21.86 12.83
CA ARG A 146 -24.57 -22.17 11.60
C ARG A 146 -24.76 -23.67 11.42
N ALA A 147 -23.71 -24.47 11.64
CA ALA A 147 -23.78 -25.92 11.52
C ALA A 147 -24.76 -26.52 12.54
N GLY A 148 -24.67 -26.11 13.80
CA GLY A 148 -25.56 -26.56 14.86
C GLY A 148 -27.03 -26.26 14.57
N ARG A 149 -27.35 -25.05 14.09
CA ARG A 149 -28.72 -24.67 13.72
C ARG A 149 -29.27 -25.52 12.57
N LEU A 150 -28.48 -25.77 11.54
CA LEU A 150 -28.91 -26.54 10.37
C LEU A 150 -29.05 -28.04 10.69
N ILE A 151 -28.15 -28.61 11.49
CA ILE A 151 -28.23 -30.01 11.94
C ILE A 151 -29.44 -30.22 12.86
N ALA A 152 -29.68 -29.30 13.79
CA ALA A 152 -30.84 -29.36 14.67
C ALA A 152 -32.16 -29.28 13.87
N ALA A 153 -32.20 -28.47 12.80
CA ALA A 153 -33.36 -28.38 11.92
C ALA A 153 -33.66 -29.68 11.15
N SER A 154 -32.67 -30.57 10.98
CA SER A 154 -32.86 -31.90 10.38
C SER A 154 -33.20 -32.99 11.41
N GLY A 155 -33.40 -32.66 12.68
CA GLY A 155 -33.68 -33.63 13.75
C GLY A 155 -32.47 -34.44 14.21
N ALA A 156 -31.26 -34.10 13.75
CA ALA A 156 -30.01 -34.76 14.13
C ALA A 156 -29.25 -33.93 15.17
N ARG A 157 -28.14 -34.47 15.69
CA ARG A 157 -27.27 -33.76 16.65
C ARG A 157 -25.87 -33.53 16.06
N PRO A 158 -25.23 -32.38 16.35
CA PRO A 158 -23.84 -32.16 15.95
C PRO A 158 -22.91 -33.10 16.72
N GLY A 159 -22.00 -33.77 16.01
CA GLY A 159 -20.94 -34.61 16.56
C GLY A 159 -19.61 -33.87 16.68
N ARG A 160 -18.49 -34.57 16.51
CA ARG A 160 -17.14 -33.97 16.63
C ARG A 160 -16.81 -33.10 15.43
N ILE A 161 -15.88 -32.15 15.63
CA ILE A 161 -15.26 -31.41 14.53
C ILE A 161 -14.27 -32.35 13.83
N LEU A 162 -14.45 -32.51 12.53
CA LEU A 162 -13.62 -33.39 11.68
C LEU A 162 -12.51 -32.60 10.97
N ALA A 163 -12.79 -31.37 10.57
CA ALA A 163 -11.81 -30.50 9.91
C ALA A 163 -12.16 -29.01 10.11
N ILE A 164 -11.12 -28.18 10.12
CA ILE A 164 -11.21 -26.72 10.00
C ILE A 164 -10.25 -26.33 8.89
N ALA A 165 -10.72 -25.52 7.94
CA ALA A 165 -9.92 -25.03 6.83
C ALA A 165 -10.14 -23.52 6.66
N ILE A 166 -9.07 -22.79 6.39
CA ILE A 166 -9.11 -21.36 6.05
C ILE A 166 -8.89 -21.30 4.53
N PRO A 167 -9.94 -21.05 3.72
CA PRO A 167 -9.78 -21.01 2.27
C PRO A 167 -8.89 -19.83 1.87
N GLY A 168 -7.73 -20.11 1.26
CA GLY A 168 -6.78 -19.08 0.82
C GLY A 168 -5.59 -18.83 1.75
N ASP A 169 -5.26 -19.74 2.67
CA ASP A 169 -4.02 -19.71 3.48
C ASP A 169 -2.73 -19.99 2.66
N GLU A 170 -2.74 -19.70 1.36
CA GLU A 170 -1.54 -19.53 0.54
C GLU A 170 -1.11 -18.06 0.69
N GLY A 171 -0.53 -17.72 1.84
CA GLY A 171 0.19 -16.47 2.04
C GLY A 171 -0.59 -15.20 1.70
N MET A 172 -1.59 -14.85 2.53
CA MET A 172 -2.06 -13.47 2.76
C MET A 172 -1.80 -12.47 1.61
N ASP A 173 -2.46 -12.66 0.48
CA ASP A 173 -2.73 -11.53 -0.41
C ASP A 173 -3.87 -10.76 0.24
N MET A 174 -3.51 -9.91 1.23
CA MET A 174 -4.40 -8.89 1.74
C MET A 174 -4.89 -8.14 0.52
N ARG A 175 -6.11 -8.45 0.05
CA ARG A 175 -6.73 -7.70 -1.03
C ARG A 175 -6.89 -6.28 -0.51
N ARG A 176 -5.88 -5.46 -0.79
CA ARG A 176 -5.76 -4.04 -0.48
C ARG A 176 -6.99 -3.36 -1.04
N ALA A 177 -8.02 -3.23 -0.20
CA ALA A 177 -9.26 -2.55 -0.56
C ALA A 177 -9.09 -1.02 -0.50
N GLY A 178 -7.85 -0.52 -0.50
CA GLY A 178 -7.52 0.86 -0.80
C GLY A 178 -7.11 0.96 -2.26
N ARG A 179 -7.97 1.50 -3.14
CA ARG A 179 -7.48 2.03 -4.42
C ARG A 179 -6.39 3.07 -4.08
N PRO A 180 -5.17 2.95 -4.63
CA PRO A 180 -4.17 4.00 -4.42
C PRO A 180 -4.76 5.32 -4.91
N MET A 181 -4.92 6.30 -4.03
CA MET A 181 -5.19 7.66 -4.47
C MET A 181 -3.91 8.14 -5.14
N LYS A 182 -3.94 8.28 -6.47
CA LYS A 182 -2.93 9.06 -7.16
C LYS A 182 -3.05 10.49 -6.65
N ALA A 183 -2.02 10.96 -5.95
CA ALA A 183 -1.88 12.37 -5.67
C ALA A 183 -1.68 13.06 -7.03
N ALA A 184 -2.72 13.73 -7.54
CA ALA A 184 -2.56 14.62 -8.67
C ALA A 184 -1.73 15.81 -8.17
N ALA A 185 -0.53 16.02 -8.74
CA ALA A 185 0.24 17.22 -8.48
C ALA A 185 -0.61 18.43 -8.89
N PRO A 186 -1.06 19.29 -7.96
CA PRO A 186 -1.74 20.51 -8.35
C PRO A 186 -0.67 21.47 -8.88
N ALA A 187 -0.93 22.03 -10.06
CA ALA A 187 -0.22 23.21 -10.53
C ALA A 187 -0.30 24.30 -9.46
N ALA A 188 0.82 24.98 -9.24
CA ALA A 188 0.97 26.05 -8.28
C ALA A 188 -0.07 27.15 -8.51
N ASP A 189 -1.10 27.19 -7.67
CA ASP A 189 -1.70 28.42 -7.17
C ASP A 189 -2.76 28.11 -6.09
N ARG A 190 -2.60 28.79 -4.94
CA ARG A 190 -3.46 28.80 -3.73
C ARG A 190 -3.46 27.53 -2.87
N GLU A 191 -3.66 27.77 -1.58
CA GLU A 191 -3.80 26.84 -0.45
C GLU A 191 -4.96 25.84 -0.62
N ILE A 192 -4.96 25.02 -1.67
CA ILE A 192 -5.93 23.96 -1.85
C ILE A 192 -5.53 22.80 -0.92
N ARG A 193 -5.86 22.93 0.37
CA ARG A 193 -5.85 21.83 1.34
C ARG A 193 -7.01 20.91 1.00
N LEU A 194 -6.85 20.03 0.02
CA LEU A 194 -7.87 19.02 -0.28
C LEU A 194 -8.04 18.12 0.95
N PRO A 195 -9.27 17.94 1.48
CA PRO A 195 -9.49 17.10 2.64
C PRO A 195 -9.21 15.65 2.27
N ILE A 196 -8.15 15.08 2.85
CA ILE A 196 -7.84 13.66 2.75
C ILE A 196 -8.81 12.92 3.68
N ARG A 197 -9.78 12.22 3.09
CA ARG A 197 -10.71 11.35 3.82
C ARG A 197 -10.44 9.91 3.43
N PRO A 198 -9.66 9.15 4.21
CA PRO A 198 -9.45 7.76 3.90
C PRO A 198 -10.78 7.00 3.88
N GLY A 199 -10.95 6.10 2.91
CA GLY A 199 -12.02 5.11 2.95
C GLY A 199 -11.85 4.18 4.15
N ARG A 200 -12.94 3.52 4.57
CA ARG A 200 -12.82 2.45 5.58
C ARG A 200 -12.10 1.25 4.98
N ILE A 201 -11.25 0.63 5.79
CA ILE A 201 -10.60 -0.64 5.47
C ILE A 201 -11.52 -1.76 5.95
N THR A 202 -11.85 -2.68 5.05
CA THR A 202 -12.60 -3.90 5.38
C THR A 202 -11.62 -5.04 5.59
N ILE A 203 -11.68 -5.67 6.75
CA ILE A 203 -11.01 -6.96 7.01
C ILE A 203 -12.10 -8.03 7.07
N GLU A 204 -11.87 -9.16 6.41
CA GLU A 204 -12.78 -10.29 6.37
C GLU A 204 -12.02 -11.58 6.67
N ALA A 205 -12.61 -12.44 7.50
CA ALA A 205 -12.14 -13.80 7.73
C ALA A 205 -13.24 -14.79 7.31
N ARG A 206 -12.81 -15.86 6.64
CA ARG A 206 -13.68 -16.95 6.19
C ARG A 206 -13.08 -18.27 6.61
N VAL A 207 -13.88 -19.11 7.24
CA VAL A 207 -13.46 -20.43 7.72
C VAL A 207 -14.49 -21.48 7.32
N SER A 208 -14.03 -22.60 6.78
CA SER A 208 -14.84 -23.80 6.59
C SER A 208 -14.63 -24.77 7.74
N VAL A 209 -15.71 -25.31 8.27
CA VAL A 209 -15.71 -26.33 9.32
C VAL A 209 -16.52 -27.52 8.87
N THR A 210 -15.95 -28.71 9.01
CA THR A 210 -16.64 -29.98 8.78
C THR A 210 -16.94 -30.61 10.12
N VAL A 211 -18.22 -30.85 10.39
CA VAL A 211 -18.71 -31.51 11.61
C VAL A 211 -19.38 -32.83 11.28
N GLU A 212 -19.21 -33.80 12.16
CA GLU A 212 -19.97 -35.05 12.14
C GLU A 212 -21.45 -34.77 12.42
N ILE A 213 -22.34 -35.54 11.80
CA ILE A 213 -23.77 -35.57 12.14
C ILE A 213 -24.03 -36.90 12.85
N VAL A 214 -24.61 -36.84 14.03
CA VAL A 214 -25.10 -38.01 14.75
C VAL A 214 -26.60 -38.12 14.51
N ALA A 215 -27.01 -39.20 13.85
CA ALA A 215 -28.42 -39.53 13.65
C ALA A 215 -29.14 -39.71 15.00
N PRO A 216 -30.45 -39.41 15.07
CA PRO A 216 -31.24 -39.59 16.29
C PRO A 216 -31.26 -41.03 16.80
#